data_AF-A0A9P8CNY0-F1
#
_entry.id   AF-A0A9P8CNY0-F1
#
_cell.length_a   1.000
_cell.length_b   1.000
_cell.length_c   1.000
_cell.angle_alpha   90.00
_cell.angle_beta   90.00
_cell.angle_gamma   90.00
#
_symmetry.space_group_name_H-M   'P 1'
#
loop_
_entity.id
_entity.type
_entity.pdbx_description
1 polymer ?
#
loop_
_entity_poly.entity_id
_entity_poly.type
_entity_poly.pdbx_seq_one_letter_code
_entity_poly.pdbx_strand_id
1 'polypeptide(L)'
;MFRFSKSLDIVTLFHKAGSPASTRVATLLKQASASAAAGATIDQASDHTHQTQREQFDLNITEDPPTADQVQTILEYVGKNKISTIIEGAQDEKDALKKFKENKESLRRPLVVDWNNGKAISGDNESAILKLLNATK
;
A
#
# COMPACT_ATOMS: atom_id res chain seq x y z
N MET A 1 24.86 -22.85 -3.27
CA MET A 1 24.12 -21.86 -4.08
C MET A 1 23.24 -21.07 -3.12
N PHE A 2 23.68 -19.90 -2.65
CA PHE A 2 22.83 -19.05 -1.81
C PHE A 2 21.83 -18.33 -2.73
N ARG A 3 20.56 -18.74 -2.67
CA ARG A 3 19.48 -17.97 -3.29
C ARG A 3 19.35 -16.71 -2.45
N PHE A 4 19.87 -15.59 -2.93
CA PHE A 4 19.57 -14.29 -2.34
C PHE A 4 18.06 -14.10 -2.47
N SER A 5 17.32 -14.30 -1.37
CA SER A 5 15.90 -13.99 -1.35
C SER A 5 15.77 -12.49 -1.58
N LYS A 6 15.20 -12.12 -2.73
CA LYS A 6 14.68 -10.78 -2.99
C LYS A 6 13.94 -10.33 -1.73
N SER A 7 14.28 -9.17 -1.17
CA SER A 7 13.55 -8.61 -0.03
C SER A 7 12.08 -8.49 -0.41
N LEU A 8 11.19 -9.06 0.40
CA LEU A 8 9.75 -9.00 0.15
C LEU A 8 9.31 -7.54 0.03
N ASP A 9 8.38 -7.27 -0.87
CA ASP A 9 7.82 -5.94 -1.00
C ASP A 9 7.04 -5.58 0.27
N ILE A 10 7.26 -4.39 0.82
CA ILE A 10 6.56 -3.96 2.03
C ILE A 10 5.33 -3.16 1.61
N VAL A 11 4.16 -3.70 1.92
CA VAL A 11 2.87 -3.02 1.72
C VAL A 11 2.30 -2.68 3.09
N THR A 12 2.11 -1.38 3.35
CA THR A 12 1.49 -0.89 4.58
C THR A 12 0.08 -0.38 4.31
N LEU A 13 -0.87 -0.83 5.11
CA LEU A 13 -2.22 -0.30 5.19
C LEU A 13 -2.37 0.54 6.46
N PHE A 14 -2.63 1.83 6.28
CA PHE A 14 -3.10 2.73 7.33
C PHE A 14 -4.62 2.74 7.33
N HIS A 15 -5.23 2.11 8.33
CA HIS A 15 -6.68 1.96 8.43
C HIS A 15 -7.25 2.65 9.67
N LYS A 16 -8.59 2.72 9.74
CA LYS A 16 -9.32 3.21 10.91
C LYS A 16 -10.39 2.18 11.25
N ALA A 17 -10.34 1.53 12.42
CA ALA A 17 -11.27 0.46 12.78
C ALA A 17 -12.75 0.85 12.69
N GLY A 18 -13.08 2.13 12.93
CA GLY A 18 -14.44 2.65 12.79
C GLY A 18 -14.96 2.82 11.35
N SER A 19 -14.15 2.53 10.32
CA SER A 19 -14.53 2.72 8.91
C SER A 19 -14.77 1.37 8.20
N PRO A 20 -15.99 1.11 7.66
CA PRO A 20 -16.27 -0.09 6.88
C PRO A 20 -15.35 -0.25 5.65
N ALA A 21 -14.97 0.86 5.02
CA ALA A 21 -14.02 0.89 3.91
C ALA A 21 -12.65 0.34 4.33
N SER A 22 -12.18 0.73 5.51
CA SER A 22 -10.91 0.23 6.09
C SER A 22 -10.93 -1.28 6.31
N THR A 23 -12.01 -1.81 6.89
CA THR A 23 -12.13 -3.25 7.17
C THR A 23 -12.17 -4.09 5.89
N ARG A 24 -12.84 -3.60 4.84
CA ARG A 24 -12.85 -4.25 3.53
C ARG A 24 -11.45 -4.33 2.92
N VAL A 25 -10.73 -3.21 2.88
CA VAL A 25 -9.36 -3.17 2.35
C VAL A 25 -8.42 -4.05 3.16
N ALA A 26 -8.52 -4.05 4.50
CA ALA A 26 -7.73 -4.93 5.35
C ALA A 26 -7.97 -6.41 5.03
N THR A 27 -9.22 -6.80 4.79
CA THR A 27 -9.59 -8.17 4.43
C THR A 27 -9.05 -8.55 3.05
N LEU A 28 -9.20 -7.65 2.07
CA LEU A 28 -8.68 -7.82 0.71
C LEU A 28 -7.16 -8.02 0.71
N LEU A 29 -6.42 -7.18 1.43
CA LEU A 29 -4.97 -7.29 1.49
C LEU A 29 -4.52 -8.58 2.19
N LYS A 30 -5.18 -9.00 3.27
CA LYS A 30 -4.90 -10.27 3.96
C LYS A 30 -5.14 -11.48 3.04
N GLN A 31 -6.21 -11.44 2.25
CA GLN A 31 -6.48 -12.49 1.26
C GLN A 31 -5.40 -12.49 0.17
N ALA A 32 -5.04 -11.31 -0.35
CA ALA A 32 -4.01 -11.18 -1.37
C ALA A 32 -2.64 -11.66 -0.89
N SER A 33 -2.24 -11.36 0.36
CA SER A 33 -0.97 -11.83 0.92
C SER A 33 -0.96 -13.35 1.13
N ALA A 34 -2.05 -13.93 1.62
CA ALA A 34 -2.20 -15.38 1.76
C ALA A 34 -2.15 -16.09 0.40
N SER A 35 -2.81 -15.55 -0.63
CA SER A 35 -2.78 -16.10 -1.98
C SER A 35 -1.38 -16.02 -2.61
N ALA A 36 -0.65 -14.91 -2.41
CA ALA A 36 0.72 -14.76 -2.91
C ALA A 36 1.69 -15.76 -2.24
N ALA A 37 1.53 -15.99 -0.92
CA ALA A 37 2.30 -17.00 -0.20
C ALA A 37 2.00 -18.44 -0.67
N ALA A 38 0.74 -18.75 -0.96
CA ALA A 38 0.33 -20.07 -1.46
C ALA A 38 0.86 -20.33 -2.89
N GLY A 39 0.77 -19.34 -3.79
CA GLY A 39 1.28 -19.44 -5.16
C GLY A 39 2.79 -19.71 -5.25
N ALA A 40 3.56 -19.09 -4.35
CA ALA A 40 5.01 -19.30 -4.25
C ALA A 40 5.41 -20.77 -3.97
N THR A 41 4.53 -21.58 -3.36
CA THR A 41 4.82 -22.99 -3.06
C THR A 41 4.62 -23.94 -4.25
N ILE A 42 3.82 -23.55 -5.24
CA ILE A 42 3.42 -24.39 -6.37
C ILE A 42 4.36 -24.20 -7.58
N ASP A 43 4.90 -23.00 -7.77
CA ASP A 43 5.67 -22.61 -8.96
C ASP A 43 7.18 -22.95 -8.92
N GLN A 44 7.65 -23.76 -7.97
CA GLN A 44 9.06 -24.19 -7.92
C GLN A 44 9.37 -25.42 -8.80
N ALA A 45 8.39 -25.95 -9.55
CA ALA A 45 8.55 -27.24 -10.24
C ALA A 45 8.23 -27.30 -11.74
N SER A 46 7.65 -26.30 -12.41
CA SER A 46 7.42 -26.41 -13.86
C SER A 46 7.27 -25.08 -14.60
N ASP A 47 7.95 -25.06 -15.74
CA ASP A 47 7.74 -24.33 -16.99
C ASP A 47 6.85 -23.07 -17.03
N HIS A 48 7.42 -22.02 -17.63
CA HIS A 48 6.90 -20.68 -17.73
C HIS A 48 5.54 -20.61 -18.46
N THR A 49 4.46 -20.49 -17.70
CA THR A 49 3.21 -19.90 -18.23
C THR A 49 2.89 -18.67 -17.39
N HIS A 50 2.78 -17.51 -18.05
CA HIS A 50 2.54 -16.20 -17.44
C HIS A 50 1.14 -16.14 -16.79
N GLN A 51 0.95 -16.78 -15.64
CA GLN A 51 -0.08 -16.36 -14.72
C GLN A 51 0.52 -15.26 -13.86
N THR A 52 -0.08 -14.07 -13.94
CA THR A 52 0.18 -12.90 -13.08
C THR A 52 -0.17 -13.21 -11.62
N GLN A 53 0.49 -14.19 -11.00
CA GLN A 53 0.47 -14.41 -9.58
C GLN A 53 1.47 -13.43 -8.96
N ARG A 54 0.97 -12.60 -8.05
CA ARG A 54 1.80 -11.60 -7.37
C ARG A 54 2.88 -12.31 -6.55
N GLU A 55 4.11 -11.78 -6.60
CA GLU A 55 5.18 -12.18 -5.67
C GLU A 55 4.73 -11.96 -4.21
N GLN A 56 5.25 -12.79 -3.30
CA GLN A 56 5.00 -12.65 -1.87
C GLN A 56 5.44 -11.24 -1.41
N PHE A 57 4.61 -10.62 -0.56
CA PHE A 57 4.87 -9.31 0.01
C PHE A 57 4.57 -9.33 1.51
N ASP A 58 5.26 -8.47 2.26
CA ASP A 58 5.00 -8.28 3.68
C ASP A 58 3.87 -7.27 3.87
N LEU A 59 2.80 -7.70 4.54
CA LEU A 59 1.61 -6.90 4.77
C LEU A 59 1.61 -6.39 6.21
N ASN A 60 1.87 -5.09 6.35
CA ASN A 60 1.74 -4.39 7.62
C ASN A 60 0.38 -3.67 7.68
N ILE A 61 -0.44 -3.99 8.68
CA ILE A 61 -1.74 -3.33 8.91
C ILE A 61 -1.63 -2.58 10.22
N THR A 62 -1.79 -1.27 10.17
CA THR A 62 -1.72 -0.42 11.37
C THR A 62 -2.84 0.60 11.41
N GLU A 63 -3.30 0.88 12.63
CA GLU A 63 -4.21 1.99 12.93
C GLU A 63 -3.47 3.26 13.32
N ASP A 64 -2.17 3.12 13.64
CA ASP A 64 -1.33 4.23 14.00
C ASP A 64 -1.12 5.14 12.80
N PRO A 65 -1.14 6.47 13.01
CA PRO A 65 -0.86 7.41 11.95
C PRO A 65 0.60 7.29 11.50
N PRO A 66 0.89 7.47 10.19
CA PRO A 66 2.26 7.47 9.67
C PRO A 66 3.13 8.55 10.33
N THR A 67 4.45 8.37 10.27
CA THR A 67 5.38 9.44 10.65
C THR A 67 5.37 10.57 9.62
N ALA A 68 5.85 11.76 9.99
CA ALA A 68 5.92 12.89 9.05
C ALA A 68 6.78 12.56 7.82
N ASP A 69 7.89 11.84 8.02
CA ASP A 69 8.78 11.41 6.93
C ASP A 69 8.09 10.38 6.03
N GLN A 70 7.33 9.44 6.61
CA GLN A 70 6.51 8.52 5.83
C GLN A 70 5.46 9.26 4.99
N VAL A 71 4.79 10.27 5.54
CA VAL A 71 3.84 11.09 4.78
C VAL A 71 4.53 11.82 3.64
N GLN A 72 5.71 12.39 3.86
CA GLN A 72 6.47 13.05 2.81
C GLN A 72 6.74 12.09 1.64
N THR A 73 7.28 10.91 1.93
CA THR A 73 7.54 9.87 0.93
C THR A 73 6.26 9.45 0.19
N ILE A 74 5.13 9.31 0.90
CA ILE A 74 3.84 8.99 0.28
C ILE A 74 3.39 10.08 -0.68
N LEU A 75 3.56 11.36 -0.31
CA LEU A 75 3.20 12.50 -1.16
C LEU A 75 4.05 12.54 -2.44
N GLU A 76 5.34 12.19 -2.34
CA GLU A 76 6.23 12.03 -3.48
C GLU A 76 5.75 10.91 -4.42
N TYR A 77 5.30 9.77 -3.87
CA TYR A 77 4.80 8.62 -4.64
C TYR A 77 3.51 8.91 -5.42
N VAL A 78 2.58 9.66 -4.85
CA VAL A 78 1.31 9.98 -5.52
C VAL A 78 1.44 11.13 -6.51
N GLY A 79 2.44 11.98 -6.33
CA GLY A 79 2.69 13.17 -7.11
C GLY A 79 1.73 14.33 -6.80
N LYS A 80 2.11 15.53 -7.25
CA LYS A 80 1.46 16.81 -6.91
C LYS A 80 -0.06 16.84 -7.16
N ASN A 81 -0.53 16.14 -8.20
CA ASN A 81 -1.94 16.15 -8.61
C ASN A 81 -2.85 15.31 -7.69
N LYS A 82 -2.29 14.50 -6.80
CA LYS A 82 -3.04 13.58 -5.92
C LYS A 82 -2.84 13.87 -4.45
N ILE A 83 -2.12 14.93 -4.08
CA ILE A 83 -1.87 15.32 -2.69
C ILE A 83 -3.18 15.49 -1.90
N SER A 84 -4.16 16.16 -2.50
CA SER A 84 -5.48 16.39 -1.91
C SER A 84 -6.30 15.11 -1.67
N THR A 85 -5.95 14.01 -2.35
CA THR A 85 -6.56 12.69 -2.14
C THR A 85 -5.98 11.94 -0.95
N ILE A 86 -4.78 12.33 -0.49
CA ILE A 86 -4.09 11.75 0.67
C ILE A 86 -4.36 12.59 1.92
N ILE A 87 -4.16 13.90 1.83
CA ILE A 87 -4.45 14.84 2.93
C ILE A 87 -5.58 15.76 2.51
N GLU A 88 -6.64 15.78 3.33
CA GLU A 88 -7.82 16.59 3.06
C GLU A 88 -7.50 18.09 3.03
N GLY A 89 -7.90 18.74 1.93
CA GLY A 89 -7.75 20.18 1.75
C GLY A 89 -6.31 20.66 1.60
N ALA A 90 -5.35 19.76 1.33
CA ALA A 90 -3.98 20.13 1.01
C ALA A 90 -3.82 20.50 -0.47
N GLN A 91 -3.09 21.57 -0.74
CA GLN A 91 -2.80 22.04 -2.11
C GLN A 91 -1.42 21.60 -2.61
N ASP A 92 -0.46 21.55 -1.72
CA ASP A 92 0.92 21.15 -2.01
C ASP A 92 1.49 20.27 -0.89
N GLU A 93 2.70 19.77 -1.11
CA GLU A 93 3.35 18.83 -0.19
C GLU A 93 3.67 19.47 1.18
N LYS A 94 4.06 20.75 1.19
CA LYS A 94 4.38 21.46 2.43
C LYS A 94 3.12 21.71 3.25
N ASP A 95 2.04 22.11 2.59
CA ASP A 95 0.72 22.32 3.18
C ASP A 95 0.14 20.99 3.70
N ALA A 96 0.28 19.91 2.93
CA ALA A 96 -0.11 18.55 3.35
C ALA A 96 0.62 18.11 4.63
N LEU A 97 1.95 18.27 4.67
CA LEU A 97 2.76 17.94 5.85
C LEU A 97 2.42 18.82 7.05
N LYS A 98 2.17 20.10 6.84
CA LYS A 98 1.75 21.02 7.90
C LYS A 98 0.41 20.59 8.50
N LYS A 99 -0.60 20.38 7.65
CA LYS A 99 -1.94 19.90 8.06
C LYS A 99 -1.89 18.56 8.76
N PHE A 100 -1.04 17.64 8.30
CA PHE A 100 -0.86 16.35 8.93
C PHE A 100 -0.25 16.45 10.33
N LYS A 101 0.77 17.32 10.50
CA LYS A 101 1.40 17.57 11.81
C LYS A 101 0.43 18.23 12.80
N GLU A 102 -0.39 19.15 12.32
CA GLU A 102 -1.43 19.82 13.13
C GLU A 102 -2.57 18.86 13.48
N ASN A 103 -3.00 18.04 12.51
CA ASN A 103 -4.08 17.08 12.67
C ASN A 103 -3.81 15.80 11.89
N LYS A 104 -3.45 14.73 12.60
CA LYS A 104 -3.20 13.41 12.01
C LYS A 104 -4.46 12.79 11.37
N GLU A 105 -5.65 13.23 11.77
CA GLU A 105 -6.92 12.81 11.18
C GLU A 105 -7.19 13.45 9.82
N SER A 106 -6.40 14.44 9.39
CA SER A 106 -6.47 14.99 8.02
C SER A 106 -6.06 13.97 6.95
N LEU A 107 -5.37 12.88 7.34
CA LEU A 107 -5.05 11.77 6.48
C LEU A 107 -6.30 10.97 6.11
N ARG A 108 -6.58 10.90 4.81
CA ARG A 108 -7.67 10.11 4.24
C ARG A 108 -7.34 8.62 4.39
N ARG A 109 -8.12 7.93 5.23
CA ARG A 109 -8.03 6.48 5.47
C ARG A 109 -9.26 5.77 4.87
N PRO A 110 -9.12 4.55 4.33
CA PRO A 110 -7.91 3.73 4.28
C PRO A 110 -6.87 4.25 3.27
N LEU A 111 -5.59 4.04 3.58
CA LEU A 111 -4.47 4.37 2.71
C LEU A 111 -3.55 3.15 2.58
N VAL A 112 -3.37 2.68 1.35
CA VAL A 112 -2.47 1.59 1.00
C VAL A 112 -1.20 2.17 0.40
N VAL A 113 -0.05 1.78 0.93
CA VAL A 113 1.27 2.24 0.47
C VAL A 113 2.12 1.03 0.16
N ASP A 114 2.67 0.99 -1.06
CA ASP A 114 3.69 0.06 -1.47
C ASP A 114 5.03 0.80 -1.51
N TRP A 115 5.86 0.50 -0.51
CA TRP A 115 7.14 1.18 -0.31
C TRP A 115 8.17 0.81 -1.36
N ASN A 116 8.09 -0.40 -1.90
CA ASN A 116 9.04 -0.92 -2.87
C ASN A 116 8.75 -0.39 -4.28
N ASN A 117 7.48 -0.33 -4.66
CA ASN A 117 7.05 0.16 -5.97
C ASN A 117 6.86 1.68 -6.02
N GLY A 118 6.96 2.36 -4.88
CA GLY A 118 6.81 3.81 -4.79
C GLY A 118 5.40 4.26 -5.17
N LYS A 119 4.38 3.54 -4.71
CA LYS A 119 2.98 3.81 -5.05
C LYS A 119 2.14 3.89 -3.79
N ALA A 120 1.17 4.80 -3.78
CA ALA A 120 0.17 4.88 -2.73
C ALA A 120 -1.21 5.17 -3.31
N ILE A 121 -2.24 4.60 -2.68
CA ILE A 121 -3.64 4.73 -3.06
C ILE A 121 -4.47 4.95 -1.80
N SER A 122 -5.24 6.04 -1.77
CA SER A 122 -6.27 6.25 -0.78
C SER A 122 -7.64 5.73 -1.23
N GLY A 123 -8.46 5.34 -0.26
CA GLY A 123 -9.81 4.85 -0.47
C GLY A 123 -9.89 3.33 -0.61
N ASP A 124 -11.08 2.86 -0.96
CA ASP A 124 -11.47 1.45 -1.01
C ASP A 124 -11.69 0.91 -2.43
N ASN A 125 -11.07 1.57 -3.43
CA ASN A 125 -11.13 1.10 -4.79
C ASN A 125 -10.31 -0.20 -4.96
N GLU A 126 -10.98 -1.32 -4.81
CA GLU A 126 -10.39 -2.67 -4.88
C GLU A 126 -9.60 -2.88 -6.17
N SER A 127 -10.13 -2.42 -7.31
CA SER A 127 -9.45 -2.56 -8.61
C SER A 127 -8.16 -1.76 -8.67
N ALA A 128 -8.13 -0.56 -8.09
CA ALA A 128 -6.93 0.26 -8.02
C ALA A 128 -5.89 -0.36 -7.07
N ILE A 129 -6.34 -0.88 -5.93
CA ILE A 129 -5.50 -1.59 -4.96
C ILE A 129 -4.89 -2.81 -5.62
N LEU A 130 -5.68 -3.72 -6.22
CA LEU A 130 -5.18 -4.91 -6.90
C LEU A 130 -4.20 -4.58 -8.03
N LYS A 131 -4.42 -3.49 -8.77
CA LYS A 131 -3.46 -3.01 -9.79
C LYS A 131 -2.15 -2.54 -9.18
N LEU A 132 -2.19 -1.83 -8.04
CA LEU A 132 -0.99 -1.47 -7.29
C LEU A 132 -0.27 -2.70 -6.80
N LEU A 133 -1.03 -3.70 -6.31
CA LEU A 133 -0.44 -4.95 -5.84
C LEU A 133 0.26 -5.70 -6.99
N ASN A 134 -0.41 -5.88 -8.12
CA ASN A 134 0.15 -6.63 -9.25
C ASN A 134 1.18 -5.86 -10.08
N ALA A 135 1.45 -4.59 -9.75
CA ALA A 135 2.48 -3.80 -10.42
C ALA A 135 3.87 -4.35 -10.04
N THR A 136 4.39 -5.26 -10.84
CA THR A 136 5.77 -5.75 -10.77
C THR A 136 6.66 -4.82 -11.57
N LYS A 137 7.84 -4.51 -11.03
CA LYS A 137 8.85 -3.65 -11.66
C LYS A 137 9.79 -4.44 -12.56
#